data_AF-A0A382BQB4-F1
#
_entry.id   AF-A0A382BQB4-F1
#
_cell.length_a   1.000
_cell.length_b   1.000
_cell.length_c   1.000
_cell.angle_alpha   90.00
_cell.angle_beta   90.00
_cell.angle_gamma   90.00
#
_symmetry.space_group_name_H-M   'P 1'
#
loop_
_entity.id
_entity.type
_entity.pdbx_description
1 polymer ?
#
loop_
_entity_poly.entity_id
_entity_poly.type
_entity_poly.pdbx_seq_one_letter_code
_entity_poly.pdbx_strand_id
1 'polypeptide(L)'
;CAGDGMADLMAYAASVGSTRAKAEHNAVGFVGGANDGTAHYFGQTRGFGTMPHSLIGYAGSTVRAAELFHEKFPEEPLTVLVDYYGKEISDALSVCERFRDLAALGRLSFRLDTHGGRFVEGLDTAASYQILEQQAPEAIRTYRTETELRWLVGTGVTAAALYHLRASLDAAGFGQVEIVASSGFNAAKCRLMSQVNAPINSIGTGSFLPENWSETYATADIVAYDGVSGVKAGREFLLEKTP
;
A
#
# COMPACT_ATOMS: atom_id res chain seq x y z
N CYS A 1 -0.84 -12.40 20.27
CA CYS A 1 0.26 -12.23 19.29
C CYS A 1 0.69 -13.60 18.83
N ALA A 2 0.55 -13.90 17.55
CA ALA A 2 1.21 -15.06 16.97
C ALA A 2 2.68 -14.67 16.77
N GLY A 3 3.60 -15.38 17.41
CA GLY A 3 5.02 -15.02 17.44
C GLY A 3 5.73 -15.17 16.09
N ASP A 4 7.06 -15.17 16.14
CA ASP A 4 7.95 -15.12 14.97
C ASP A 4 7.64 -16.17 13.89
N GLY A 5 7.22 -17.38 14.30
CA GLY A 5 6.86 -18.44 13.35
C GLY A 5 5.68 -18.08 12.43
N MET A 6 4.71 -17.29 12.90
CA MET A 6 3.64 -16.83 12.02
C MET A 6 4.13 -15.75 11.06
N ALA A 7 4.96 -14.81 11.54
CA ALA A 7 5.52 -13.77 10.68
C ALA A 7 6.36 -14.39 9.54
N ASP A 8 7.14 -15.43 9.85
CA ASP A 8 7.94 -16.16 8.87
C ASP A 8 7.06 -16.86 7.82
N LEU A 9 6.08 -17.66 8.26
CA LEU A 9 5.14 -18.37 7.38
C LEU A 9 4.37 -17.40 6.46
N MET A 10 3.93 -16.26 6.97
CA MET A 10 3.18 -15.28 6.18
C MET A 10 4.06 -14.58 5.16
N ALA A 11 5.30 -14.22 5.54
CA ALA A 11 6.25 -13.63 4.60
C ALA A 11 6.68 -14.62 3.51
N TYR A 12 6.87 -15.89 3.87
CA TYR A 12 7.10 -16.97 2.92
C TYR A 12 5.93 -17.14 1.95
N ALA A 13 4.69 -17.21 2.45
CA ALA A 13 3.51 -17.33 1.59
C ALA A 13 3.39 -16.14 0.61
N ALA A 14 3.63 -14.92 1.09
CA ALA A 14 3.63 -13.71 0.26
C ALA A 14 4.74 -13.73 -0.81
N SER A 15 5.92 -14.27 -0.52
CA SER A 15 7.02 -14.36 -1.48
C SER A 15 6.78 -15.43 -2.56
N VAL A 16 6.20 -16.57 -2.19
CA VAL A 16 5.74 -17.59 -3.15
C VAL A 16 4.68 -17.02 -4.09
N GLY A 17 3.66 -16.35 -3.53
CA GLY A 17 2.64 -15.66 -4.33
C GLY A 17 3.22 -14.59 -5.25
N SER A 18 4.19 -13.82 -4.75
CA SER A 18 4.92 -12.82 -5.55
C SER A 18 5.68 -13.43 -6.72
N THR A 19 6.33 -14.57 -6.50
CA THR A 19 7.10 -15.28 -7.52
C THR A 19 6.18 -15.76 -8.64
N ARG A 20 5.01 -16.31 -8.28
CA ARG A 20 3.98 -16.71 -9.25
C ARG A 20 3.45 -15.51 -10.03
N ALA A 21 3.10 -14.41 -9.35
CA ALA A 21 2.58 -13.21 -9.98
C ALA A 21 3.59 -12.56 -10.95
N LYS A 22 4.89 -12.56 -10.59
CA LYS A 22 5.98 -12.13 -11.48
C LYS A 22 6.03 -12.98 -12.75
N ALA A 23 6.00 -14.30 -12.60
CA ALA A 23 6.12 -15.23 -13.71
C ALA A 23 4.93 -15.18 -14.68
N GLU A 24 3.70 -15.02 -14.17
CA GLU A 24 2.49 -15.15 -15.00
C GLU A 24 1.88 -13.83 -15.46
N HIS A 25 2.13 -12.75 -14.72
CA HIS A 25 1.39 -11.51 -14.89
C HIS A 25 2.30 -10.29 -15.05
N ASN A 26 3.62 -10.49 -15.21
CA ASN A 26 4.62 -9.42 -15.26
C ASN A 26 4.46 -8.40 -14.12
N ALA A 27 4.03 -8.89 -12.94
CA ALA A 27 3.81 -8.06 -11.77
C ALA A 27 5.12 -7.83 -11.01
N VAL A 28 5.20 -6.74 -10.26
CA VAL A 28 6.32 -6.49 -9.35
C VAL A 28 6.28 -7.42 -8.12
N GLY A 29 5.09 -7.83 -7.68
CA GLY A 29 4.89 -8.61 -6.46
C GLY A 29 5.10 -7.78 -5.18
N PHE A 30 5.18 -8.45 -4.02
CA PHE A 30 5.57 -7.78 -2.78
C PHE A 30 7.05 -7.38 -2.84
N VAL A 31 7.34 -6.11 -2.51
CA VAL A 31 8.68 -5.52 -2.58
C VAL A 31 9.45 -5.56 -1.26
N GLY A 32 8.77 -5.89 -0.17
CA GLY A 32 9.35 -5.95 1.18
C GLY A 32 8.30 -6.16 2.27
N GLY A 33 8.78 -6.24 3.51
CA GLY A 33 7.95 -6.33 4.71
C GLY A 33 8.48 -5.39 5.81
N ALA A 34 7.72 -5.26 6.91
CA ALA A 34 8.09 -4.37 8.02
C ALA A 34 9.15 -4.95 8.98
N ASN A 35 9.50 -6.23 8.84
CA ASN A 35 10.35 -6.95 9.78
C ASN A 35 11.67 -7.37 9.14
N ASP A 36 12.78 -7.12 9.84
CA ASP A 36 14.12 -7.50 9.39
C ASP A 36 14.27 -9.02 9.21
N GLY A 37 13.75 -9.81 10.16
CA GLY A 37 13.89 -11.27 10.15
C GLY A 37 13.32 -11.95 8.90
N THR A 38 12.31 -11.34 8.26
CA THR A 38 11.65 -11.89 7.07
C THR A 38 11.96 -11.11 5.79
N ALA A 39 12.83 -10.12 5.85
CA ALA A 39 13.19 -9.27 4.70
C ALA A 39 13.78 -10.07 3.53
N HIS A 40 14.52 -11.13 3.86
CA HIS A 40 15.20 -12.00 2.90
C HIS A 40 14.24 -12.65 1.88
N TYR A 41 12.99 -12.92 2.27
CA TYR A 41 11.97 -13.46 1.36
C TYR A 41 11.62 -12.52 0.20
N PHE A 42 11.89 -11.23 0.35
CA PHE A 42 11.60 -10.21 -0.67
C PHE A 42 12.87 -9.68 -1.36
N GLY A 43 14.02 -10.34 -1.15
CA GLY A 43 15.31 -9.90 -1.67
C GLY A 43 15.87 -8.67 -0.97
N GLN A 44 15.41 -8.38 0.25
CA GLN A 44 15.84 -7.23 1.04
C GLN A 44 16.73 -7.67 2.21
N THR A 45 17.66 -6.81 2.63
CA THR A 45 18.54 -7.07 3.78
C THR A 45 17.92 -6.65 5.12
N ARG A 46 16.87 -5.82 5.08
CA ARG A 46 16.16 -5.28 6.24
C ARG A 46 14.71 -4.97 5.89
N GLY A 47 13.88 -4.81 6.91
CA GLY A 47 12.50 -4.37 6.76
C GLY A 47 12.40 -2.91 6.33
N PHE A 48 11.23 -2.54 5.83
CA PHE A 48 10.87 -1.16 5.54
C PHE A 48 10.02 -0.58 6.67
N GLY A 49 10.30 0.67 7.03
CA GLY A 49 9.55 1.40 8.04
C GLY A 49 9.40 2.87 7.67
N THR A 50 8.30 3.47 8.13
CA THR A 50 8.08 4.91 8.08
C THR A 50 8.07 5.47 9.50
N MET A 51 8.11 6.80 9.65
CA MET A 51 7.85 7.39 10.97
C MET A 51 6.47 6.96 11.50
N PRO A 52 6.31 6.73 12.82
CA PRO A 52 5.02 6.45 13.43
C PRO A 52 4.28 7.74 13.82
N HIS A 53 2.95 7.67 13.95
CA HIS A 53 2.14 8.79 14.48
C HIS A 53 2.60 9.30 15.84
N SER A 54 3.17 8.42 16.69
CA SER A 54 3.71 8.80 18.00
C SER A 54 4.86 9.80 17.92
N LEU A 55 5.69 9.75 16.86
CA LEU A 55 6.75 10.73 16.66
C LEU A 55 6.17 12.11 16.34
N ILE A 56 5.10 12.16 15.55
CA ILE A 56 4.40 13.41 15.22
C ILE A 56 3.77 14.02 16.47
N GLY A 57 3.08 13.20 17.26
CA GLY A 57 2.52 13.61 18.55
C GLY A 57 3.57 14.13 19.53
N TYR A 58 4.73 13.46 19.60
CA TYR A 58 5.86 13.91 20.43
C TYR A 58 6.45 15.24 19.94
N ALA A 59 6.63 15.39 18.62
CA ALA A 59 7.22 16.58 18.03
C ALA A 59 6.29 17.81 18.05
N GLY A 60 4.98 17.60 18.19
CA GLY A 60 3.97 18.66 18.17
C GLY A 60 3.75 19.31 16.80
N SER A 61 4.37 18.78 15.74
CA SER A 61 4.30 19.27 14.37
C SER A 61 4.77 18.20 13.39
N THR A 62 4.06 18.05 12.28
CA THR A 62 4.42 17.12 11.19
C THR A 62 5.78 17.49 10.56
N VAL A 63 6.03 18.78 10.35
CA VAL A 63 7.33 19.26 9.84
C VAL A 63 8.44 18.96 10.84
N ARG A 64 8.22 19.22 12.13
CA ARG A 64 9.24 18.95 13.15
C ARG A 64 9.54 17.46 13.28
N ALA A 65 8.53 16.61 13.16
CA ALA A 65 8.70 15.15 13.14
C ALA A 65 9.54 14.69 11.94
N ALA A 66 9.28 15.26 10.76
CA ALA A 66 10.07 14.98 9.55
C ALA A 66 11.53 15.42 9.69
N GLU A 67 11.80 16.59 10.30
CA GLU A 67 13.16 17.01 10.65
C GLU A 67 13.84 16.02 11.58
N LEU A 68 13.22 15.68 12.71
CA LEU A 68 13.79 14.74 13.67
C LEU A 68 14.10 13.38 13.05
N PHE A 69 13.21 12.88 12.18
CA PHE A 69 13.42 11.61 11.49
C PHE A 69 14.59 11.69 10.50
N HIS A 70 14.63 12.74 9.66
CA HIS A 70 15.68 12.89 8.66
C HIS A 70 17.04 13.20 9.28
N GLU A 71 17.09 13.98 10.37
CA GLU A 71 18.31 14.20 11.17
C GLU A 71 18.91 12.88 11.67
N LYS A 72 18.04 11.93 12.05
CA LYS A 72 18.46 10.61 12.56
C LYS A 72 18.84 9.63 11.44
N PHE A 73 18.14 9.71 10.30
CA PHE A 73 18.28 8.77 9.17
C PHE A 73 18.42 9.53 7.83
N PRO A 74 19.52 10.26 7.60
CA PRO A 74 19.66 11.17 6.45
C PRO A 74 19.76 10.45 5.10
N GLU A 75 20.25 9.21 5.10
CA GLU A 75 20.42 8.39 3.89
C GLU A 75 19.14 7.67 3.47
N GLU A 76 18.15 7.54 4.36
CA GLU A 76 16.88 6.90 4.02
C GLU A 76 15.99 7.83 3.19
N PRO A 77 15.15 7.29 2.30
CA PRO A 77 14.00 8.02 1.78
C PRO A 77 13.11 8.51 2.91
N LEU A 78 12.62 9.74 2.82
CA LEU A 78 11.77 10.34 3.84
C LEU A 78 10.30 10.09 3.51
N THR A 79 9.67 9.15 4.22
CA THR A 79 8.22 8.91 4.13
C THR A 79 7.50 9.44 5.36
N VAL A 80 6.63 10.43 5.15
CA VAL A 80 5.97 11.20 6.23
C VAL A 80 4.49 10.84 6.33
N LEU A 81 4.02 10.54 7.55
CA LEU A 81 2.59 10.47 7.85
C LEU A 81 2.02 11.88 8.00
N VAL A 82 0.91 12.17 7.35
CA VAL A 82 0.33 13.54 7.32
C VAL A 82 -1.07 13.64 7.92
N ASP A 83 -1.62 12.52 8.40
CA ASP A 83 -3.00 12.42 8.86
C ASP A 83 -3.19 12.64 10.37
N TYR A 84 -2.12 12.91 11.13
CA TYR A 84 -2.18 13.05 12.59
C TYR A 84 -3.08 14.20 13.06
N TYR A 85 -2.94 15.39 12.46
CA TYR A 85 -3.70 16.59 12.84
C TYR A 85 -4.97 16.83 12.00
N GLY A 86 -5.28 15.93 11.07
CA GLY A 86 -6.37 16.15 10.11
C GLY A 86 -6.11 17.27 9.11
N LYS A 87 -4.83 17.51 8.81
CA LYS A 87 -4.35 18.56 7.91
C LYS A 87 -3.46 17.96 6.82
N GLU A 88 -3.89 16.85 6.21
CA GLU A 88 -3.05 16.09 5.29
C GLU A 88 -2.45 16.92 4.16
N ILE A 89 -3.22 17.85 3.61
CA ILE A 89 -2.79 18.66 2.48
C ILE A 89 -1.85 19.76 2.97
N SER A 90 -2.26 20.50 3.99
CA SER A 90 -1.48 21.59 4.57
C SER A 90 -0.15 21.10 5.15
N ASP A 91 -0.14 19.97 5.84
CA ASP A 91 1.06 19.38 6.42
C ASP A 91 1.98 18.81 5.34
N ALA A 92 1.43 18.13 4.31
CA ALA A 92 2.22 17.65 3.19
C ALA A 92 2.93 18.81 2.47
N LEU A 93 2.21 19.88 2.15
CA LEU A 93 2.79 21.05 1.50
C LEU A 93 3.86 21.72 2.38
N SER A 94 3.60 21.85 3.69
CA SER A 94 4.58 22.42 4.63
C SER A 94 5.87 21.59 4.72
N VAL A 95 5.77 20.26 4.65
CA VAL A 95 6.93 19.35 4.60
C VAL A 95 7.65 19.49 3.26
N CYS A 96 6.94 19.56 2.14
CA CYS A 96 7.55 19.79 0.83
C CYS A 96 8.35 21.09 0.79
N GLU A 97 7.78 22.18 1.33
CA GLU A 97 8.45 23.46 1.44
C GLU A 97 9.74 23.39 2.29
N ARG A 98 9.70 22.60 3.36
CA ARG A 98 10.86 22.39 4.22
C ARG A 98 11.96 21.55 3.58
N PHE A 99 11.57 20.57 2.76
CA PHE A 99 12.44 19.57 2.14
C PHE A 99 12.40 19.63 0.61
N ARG A 100 12.44 20.84 0.04
CA ARG A 100 12.37 21.06 -1.42
C ARG A 100 13.39 20.23 -2.20
N ASP A 101 14.60 20.08 -1.67
CA ASP A 101 15.65 19.29 -2.32
C ASP A 101 15.30 17.79 -2.37
N LEU A 102 14.80 17.23 -1.27
CA LEU A 102 14.38 15.82 -1.24
C LEU A 102 13.16 15.59 -2.13
N ALA A 103 12.21 16.54 -2.15
CA ALA A 103 11.06 16.50 -3.05
C ALA A 103 11.50 16.50 -4.52
N ALA A 104 12.42 17.38 -4.91
CA ALA A 104 12.95 17.47 -6.27
C ALA A 104 13.72 16.20 -6.68
N LEU A 105 14.44 15.58 -5.74
CA LEU A 105 15.18 14.34 -5.95
C LEU A 105 14.30 13.08 -5.95
N GLY A 106 12.99 13.20 -5.71
CA GLY A 106 12.09 12.04 -5.58
C GLY A 106 12.37 11.17 -4.35
N ARG A 107 12.98 11.75 -3.30
CA ARG A 107 13.30 11.08 -2.03
C ARG A 107 12.31 11.41 -0.90
N LEU A 108 11.22 12.11 -1.22
CA LEU A 108 10.14 12.43 -0.31
C LEU A 108 8.87 11.71 -0.75
N SER A 109 8.18 11.09 0.22
CA SER A 109 6.90 10.43 0.01
C SER A 109 5.95 10.76 1.15
N PHE A 110 4.64 10.78 0.86
CA PHE A 110 3.60 10.92 1.87
C PHE A 110 2.80 9.65 2.04
N ARG A 111 2.73 9.17 3.28
CA ARG A 111 1.88 8.05 3.65
C ARG A 111 0.52 8.55 4.11
N LEU A 112 -0.51 8.17 3.37
CA LEU A 112 -1.90 8.40 3.77
C LEU A 112 -2.40 7.23 4.58
N ASP A 113 -2.71 7.49 5.85
CA ASP A 113 -3.29 6.52 6.79
C ASP A 113 -4.57 7.03 7.46
N THR A 114 -5.24 7.99 6.80
CA THR A 114 -6.42 8.70 7.31
C THR A 114 -7.46 7.74 7.89
N HIS A 115 -7.88 8.03 9.12
CA HIS A 115 -8.88 7.25 9.84
C HIS A 115 -10.20 7.16 9.07
N GLY A 116 -10.80 5.96 9.02
CA GLY A 116 -12.03 5.69 8.28
C GLY A 116 -13.27 6.46 8.75
N GLY A 117 -13.22 7.19 9.86
CA GLY A 117 -14.29 8.04 10.35
C GLY A 117 -14.25 9.50 9.85
N ARG A 118 -13.24 9.91 9.08
CA ARG A 118 -13.10 11.29 8.60
C ARG A 118 -12.71 11.39 7.14
N PHE A 119 -13.05 12.51 6.52
CA PHE A 119 -12.51 12.88 5.22
C PHE A 119 -11.09 13.42 5.38
N VAL A 120 -10.31 13.32 4.30
CA VAL A 120 -9.06 14.07 4.14
C VAL A 120 -9.39 15.56 4.09
N GLU A 121 -8.49 16.40 4.61
CA GLU A 121 -8.60 17.86 4.58
C GLU A 121 -9.13 18.36 3.22
N GLY A 122 -10.17 19.22 3.26
CA GLY A 122 -10.78 19.80 2.06
C GLY A 122 -11.82 18.92 1.35
N LEU A 123 -12.01 17.68 1.79
CA LEU A 123 -13.02 16.78 1.21
C LEU A 123 -14.26 16.63 2.10
N ASP A 124 -15.37 16.42 1.40
CA ASP A 124 -16.60 15.80 1.86
C ASP A 124 -17.13 14.92 0.71
N THR A 125 -18.34 14.38 0.83
CA THR A 125 -18.94 13.57 -0.25
C THR A 125 -19.00 14.33 -1.58
N ALA A 126 -19.44 15.59 -1.57
CA ALA A 126 -19.65 16.38 -2.79
C ALA A 126 -18.30 16.74 -3.43
N ALA A 127 -17.35 17.23 -2.64
CA ALA A 127 -16.00 17.51 -3.10
C ALA A 127 -15.28 16.24 -3.60
N SER A 128 -15.53 15.09 -2.98
CA SER A 128 -14.96 13.81 -3.44
C SER A 128 -15.46 13.41 -4.82
N TYR A 129 -16.76 13.57 -5.09
CA TYR A 129 -17.31 13.38 -6.44
C TYR A 129 -16.71 14.38 -7.44
N GLN A 130 -16.58 15.65 -7.05
CA GLN A 130 -16.01 16.68 -7.93
C GLN A 130 -14.56 16.36 -8.33
N ILE A 131 -13.72 15.93 -7.37
CA ILE A 131 -12.35 15.54 -7.65
C ILE A 131 -12.30 14.34 -8.61
N LEU A 132 -13.14 13.32 -8.40
CA LEU A 132 -13.17 12.16 -9.30
C LEU A 132 -13.71 12.51 -10.69
N GLU A 133 -14.72 13.36 -10.82
CA GLU A 133 -15.21 13.80 -12.15
C GLU A 133 -14.11 14.50 -12.94
N GLN A 134 -13.24 15.25 -12.26
CA GLN A 134 -12.12 15.97 -12.89
C GLN A 134 -10.94 15.04 -13.24
N GLN A 135 -10.57 14.14 -12.33
CA GLN A 135 -9.33 13.38 -12.40
C GLN A 135 -9.50 11.97 -12.98
N ALA A 136 -10.66 11.35 -12.75
CA ALA A 136 -10.96 9.98 -13.15
C ALA A 136 -12.47 9.80 -13.39
N PRO A 137 -13.08 10.46 -14.40
CA PRO A 137 -14.53 10.45 -14.61
C PRO A 137 -15.12 9.04 -14.79
N GLU A 138 -14.36 8.13 -15.38
CA GLU A 138 -14.74 6.73 -15.55
C GLU A 138 -14.93 5.98 -14.21
N ALA A 139 -14.34 6.46 -13.11
CA ALA A 139 -14.46 5.86 -11.79
C ALA A 139 -15.91 5.84 -11.29
N ILE A 140 -16.68 6.89 -11.59
CA ILE A 140 -18.03 7.14 -11.07
C ILE A 140 -19.15 6.96 -12.10
N ARG A 141 -18.80 6.72 -13.38
CA ARG A 141 -19.77 6.49 -14.47
C ARG A 141 -20.18 5.03 -14.65
N THR A 142 -19.44 4.10 -14.04
CA THR A 142 -19.74 2.67 -14.05
C THR A 142 -20.59 2.26 -12.85
N TYR A 143 -21.32 1.15 -12.95
CA TYR A 143 -21.97 0.55 -11.79
C TYR A 143 -20.94 0.22 -10.69
N ARG A 144 -21.26 0.56 -9.43
CA ARG A 144 -20.42 0.32 -8.26
C ARG A 144 -21.26 -0.25 -7.13
N THR A 145 -20.66 -1.17 -6.38
CA THR A 145 -21.21 -1.62 -5.10
C THR A 145 -21.07 -0.51 -4.04
N GLU A 146 -21.83 -0.62 -2.94
CA GLU A 146 -21.74 0.33 -1.83
C GLU A 146 -20.31 0.40 -1.23
N THR A 147 -19.64 -0.75 -1.13
CA THR A 147 -18.26 -0.82 -0.64
C THR A 147 -17.28 -0.14 -1.58
N GLU A 148 -17.43 -0.33 -2.90
CA GLU A 148 -16.59 0.38 -3.87
C GLU A 148 -16.85 1.88 -3.82
N LEU A 149 -18.11 2.32 -3.74
CA LEU A 149 -18.43 3.74 -3.59
C LEU A 149 -17.78 4.35 -2.34
N ARG A 150 -17.78 3.63 -1.20
CA ARG A 150 -17.05 4.07 -0.01
C ARG A 150 -15.55 4.22 -0.26
N TRP A 151 -14.93 3.32 -1.00
CA TRP A 151 -13.50 3.43 -1.35
C TRP A 151 -13.21 4.48 -2.43
N LEU A 152 -14.20 4.92 -3.20
CA LEU A 152 -14.05 5.99 -4.18
C LEU A 152 -14.22 7.37 -3.54
N VAL A 153 -15.33 7.60 -2.84
CA VAL A 153 -15.78 8.95 -2.42
C VAL A 153 -16.08 9.09 -0.93
N GLY A 154 -15.87 8.03 -0.14
CA GLY A 154 -16.13 8.04 1.30
C GLY A 154 -15.00 8.65 2.13
N THR A 155 -15.00 8.29 3.40
CA THR A 155 -14.00 8.66 4.41
C THR A 155 -12.77 7.74 4.39
N GLY A 156 -11.70 8.17 5.04
CA GLY A 156 -10.42 7.46 5.10
C GLY A 156 -9.60 7.60 3.83
N VAL A 157 -8.76 6.59 3.54
CA VAL A 157 -7.90 6.58 2.34
C VAL A 157 -8.71 6.06 1.14
N THR A 158 -9.26 6.99 0.36
CA THR A 158 -10.09 6.73 -0.84
C THR A 158 -9.42 7.18 -2.13
N ALA A 159 -10.00 6.81 -3.29
CA ALA A 159 -9.51 7.30 -4.58
C ALA A 159 -9.58 8.84 -4.66
N ALA A 160 -10.68 9.44 -4.20
CA ALA A 160 -10.82 10.89 -4.14
C ALA A 160 -9.74 11.54 -3.24
N ALA A 161 -9.46 10.96 -2.07
CA ALA A 161 -8.40 11.42 -1.18
C ALA A 161 -7.00 11.39 -1.85
N LEU A 162 -6.69 10.31 -2.55
CA LEU A 162 -5.41 10.15 -3.25
C LEU A 162 -5.26 11.15 -4.40
N TYR A 163 -6.30 11.32 -5.22
CA TYR A 163 -6.33 12.33 -6.26
C TYR A 163 -6.28 13.75 -5.70
N HIS A 164 -6.94 14.02 -4.58
CA HIS A 164 -6.90 15.32 -3.94
C HIS A 164 -5.49 15.68 -3.46
N LEU A 165 -4.81 14.75 -2.79
CA LEU A 165 -3.41 14.94 -2.41
C LEU A 165 -2.52 15.15 -3.63
N ARG A 166 -2.63 14.29 -4.65
CA ARG A 166 -1.83 14.40 -5.87
C ARG A 166 -2.01 15.75 -6.56
N ALA A 167 -3.26 16.16 -6.77
CA ALA A 167 -3.58 17.44 -7.41
C ALA A 167 -3.05 18.64 -6.61
N SER A 168 -3.14 18.61 -5.28
CA SER A 168 -2.59 19.67 -4.42
C SER A 168 -1.06 19.73 -4.49
N LEU A 169 -0.38 18.58 -4.49
CA LEU A 169 1.08 18.52 -4.65
C LEU A 169 1.52 19.03 -6.03
N ASP A 170 0.81 18.63 -7.08
CA ASP A 170 1.13 19.04 -8.46
C ASP A 170 0.92 20.54 -8.66
N ALA A 171 -0.19 21.08 -8.14
CA ALA A 171 -0.46 22.52 -8.18
C ALA A 171 0.61 23.35 -7.45
N ALA A 172 1.25 22.78 -6.43
CA ALA A 172 2.36 23.39 -5.70
C ALA A 172 3.75 23.10 -6.31
N GLY A 173 3.83 22.37 -7.42
CA GLY A 173 5.08 22.07 -8.13
C GLY A 173 5.86 20.85 -7.60
N PHE A 174 5.23 20.00 -6.79
CA PHE A 174 5.84 18.82 -6.15
C PHE A 174 5.47 17.50 -6.84
N GLY A 175 5.47 17.49 -8.19
CA GLY A 175 5.09 16.33 -9.01
C GLY A 175 5.92 15.06 -8.79
N GLN A 176 7.16 15.22 -8.30
CA GLN A 176 8.10 14.11 -8.05
C GLN A 176 7.88 13.42 -6.70
N VAL A 177 7.10 14.01 -5.80
CA VAL A 177 6.83 13.43 -4.48
C VAL A 177 5.92 12.22 -4.61
N GLU A 178 6.26 11.12 -3.96
CA GLU A 178 5.50 9.88 -4.07
C GLU A 178 4.35 9.76 -3.05
N ILE A 179 3.35 8.94 -3.36
CA ILE A 179 2.23 8.65 -2.46
C ILE A 179 2.26 7.18 -2.04
N VAL A 180 2.29 6.96 -0.72
CA VAL A 180 2.18 5.65 -0.08
C VAL A 180 0.77 5.51 0.50
N ALA A 181 -0.02 4.56 0.03
CA ALA A 181 -1.35 4.32 0.57
C ALA A 181 -1.32 3.23 1.65
N SER A 182 -1.97 3.47 2.79
CA SER A 182 -2.26 2.43 3.78
C SER A 182 -3.71 2.52 4.26
N SER A 183 -4.05 1.87 5.38
CA SER A 183 -5.41 1.80 5.94
C SER A 183 -6.40 0.94 5.12
N GLY A 184 -6.48 -0.35 5.49
CA GLY A 184 -7.52 -1.28 5.00
C GLY A 184 -7.40 -1.69 3.53
N PHE A 185 -6.19 -1.64 2.96
CA PHE A 185 -5.93 -2.09 1.59
C PHE A 185 -5.89 -3.62 1.49
N ASN A 186 -7.05 -4.23 1.23
CA ASN A 186 -7.14 -5.64 0.82
C ASN A 186 -7.09 -5.78 -0.71
N ALA A 187 -7.08 -7.02 -1.21
CA ALA A 187 -6.99 -7.30 -2.64
C ALA A 187 -8.11 -6.61 -3.46
N ALA A 188 -9.34 -6.55 -2.94
CA ALA A 188 -10.46 -5.91 -3.62
C ALA A 188 -10.28 -4.38 -3.71
N LYS A 189 -9.84 -3.73 -2.63
CA LYS A 189 -9.53 -2.29 -2.61
C LYS A 189 -8.37 -1.98 -3.56
N CYS A 190 -7.29 -2.77 -3.54
CA CYS A 190 -6.18 -2.62 -4.48
C CYS A 190 -6.64 -2.73 -5.94
N ARG A 191 -7.50 -3.70 -6.25
CA ARG A 191 -8.07 -3.88 -7.59
C ARG A 191 -8.89 -2.66 -8.02
N LEU A 192 -9.74 -2.14 -7.15
CA LEU A 192 -10.52 -0.93 -7.43
C LEU A 192 -9.60 0.27 -7.70
N MET A 193 -8.59 0.50 -6.84
CA MET A 193 -7.64 1.60 -7.01
C MET A 193 -6.87 1.50 -8.34
N SER A 194 -6.50 0.28 -8.74
CA SER A 194 -5.88 0.03 -10.05
C SER A 194 -6.85 0.31 -11.21
N GLN A 195 -8.11 -0.12 -11.13
CA GLN A 195 -9.12 0.14 -12.17
C GLN A 195 -9.36 1.63 -12.42
N VAL A 196 -9.25 2.45 -11.38
CA VAL A 196 -9.44 3.90 -11.47
C VAL A 196 -8.14 4.67 -11.64
N ASN A 197 -7.00 3.98 -11.79
CA ASN A 197 -5.66 4.58 -11.91
C ASN A 197 -5.32 5.57 -10.77
N ALA A 198 -5.75 5.24 -9.55
CA ALA A 198 -5.46 6.08 -8.38
C ALA A 198 -3.94 6.33 -8.26
N PRO A 199 -3.50 7.56 -7.94
CA PRO A 199 -2.09 7.94 -7.96
C PRO A 199 -1.37 7.40 -6.72
N ILE A 200 -0.94 6.14 -6.80
CA ILE A 200 -0.28 5.40 -5.71
C ILE A 200 1.05 4.85 -6.21
N ASN A 201 2.13 5.12 -5.49
CA ASN A 201 3.46 4.55 -5.77
C ASN A 201 3.68 3.24 -5.02
N SER A 202 3.21 3.15 -3.78
CA SER A 202 3.29 1.92 -2.98
C SER A 202 2.12 1.77 -2.02
N ILE A 203 1.83 0.52 -1.63
CA ILE A 203 0.74 0.17 -0.73
C ILE A 203 1.32 -0.56 0.49
N GLY A 204 1.09 -0.01 1.67
CA GLY A 204 1.30 -0.71 2.94
C GLY A 204 0.04 -1.46 3.34
N THR A 205 0.09 -2.79 3.34
CA THR A 205 -1.05 -3.63 3.72
C THR A 205 -0.69 -4.65 4.80
N GLY A 206 -1.50 -4.69 5.86
CA GLY A 206 -1.59 -5.83 6.77
C GLY A 206 -2.79 -6.73 6.47
N SER A 207 -3.76 -6.25 5.68
CA SER A 207 -5.01 -6.93 5.34
C SER A 207 -4.86 -8.04 4.30
N PHE A 208 -3.62 -8.32 3.85
CA PHE A 208 -3.32 -9.54 3.10
C PHE A 208 -3.31 -10.78 4.01
N LEU A 209 -3.08 -10.60 5.32
CA LEU A 209 -3.21 -11.68 6.28
C LEU A 209 -4.67 -12.11 6.36
N PRO A 210 -4.99 -13.41 6.25
CA PRO A 210 -6.36 -13.88 6.32
C PRO A 210 -6.97 -13.53 7.68
N GLU A 211 -8.13 -12.87 7.66
CA GLU A 211 -8.92 -12.61 8.87
C GLU A 211 -9.50 -13.93 9.42
N ASN A 212 -9.84 -14.85 8.51
CA ASN A 212 -10.30 -16.20 8.82
C ASN A 212 -9.23 -17.26 8.50
N TRP A 213 -8.58 -17.77 9.54
CA TRP A 213 -7.54 -18.81 9.41
C TRP A 213 -8.05 -20.16 8.90
N SER A 214 -9.37 -20.41 8.97
CA SER A 214 -9.96 -21.59 8.34
C SER A 214 -9.87 -21.56 6.82
N GLU A 215 -9.48 -20.46 6.18
CA GLU A 215 -9.35 -20.39 4.72
C GLU A 215 -7.99 -20.90 4.21
N THR A 216 -7.04 -21.21 5.10
CA THR A 216 -5.73 -21.75 4.74
C THR A 216 -5.74 -23.27 4.61
N TYR A 217 -6.67 -23.84 3.83
CA TYR A 217 -6.63 -25.27 3.51
C TYR A 217 -5.64 -25.52 2.37
N ALA A 218 -4.52 -26.16 2.71
CA ALA A 218 -3.63 -26.75 1.72
C ALA A 218 -3.93 -28.26 1.63
N THR A 219 -3.93 -28.80 0.41
CA THR A 219 -3.94 -30.24 0.17
C THR A 219 -2.59 -30.64 -0.41
N ALA A 220 -1.93 -31.62 0.20
CA ALA A 220 -0.79 -32.28 -0.39
C ALA A 220 -1.26 -33.50 -1.20
N ASP A 221 -0.78 -33.63 -2.43
CA ASP A 221 -1.02 -34.78 -3.30
C ASP A 221 0.33 -35.36 -3.72
N ILE A 222 0.44 -36.69 -3.75
CA ILE A 222 1.60 -37.36 -4.35
C ILE A 222 1.49 -37.19 -5.87
N VAL A 223 2.55 -36.65 -6.48
CA VAL A 223 2.60 -36.38 -7.93
C VAL A 223 3.54 -37.34 -8.69
N ALA A 224 4.34 -38.13 -7.98
CA ALA A 224 5.19 -39.16 -8.57
C ALA A 224 5.53 -40.27 -7.56
N TYR A 225 5.75 -41.48 -8.07
CA TYR A 225 6.30 -42.62 -7.35
C TYR A 225 7.54 -43.10 -8.10
N ASP A 226 8.69 -43.18 -7.44
CA ASP A 226 9.96 -43.63 -8.03
C ASP A 226 10.31 -42.93 -9.36
N GLY A 227 10.03 -41.62 -9.45
CA GLY A 227 10.27 -40.82 -10.66
C GLY A 227 9.23 -41.01 -11.77
N VAL A 228 8.23 -41.89 -11.59
CA VAL A 228 7.11 -42.06 -12.51
C VAL A 228 5.97 -41.14 -12.09
N SER A 229 5.60 -40.20 -12.96
CA SER A 229 4.50 -39.26 -12.72
C SER A 229 3.16 -39.98 -12.53
N GLY A 230 2.42 -39.58 -11.50
CA GLY A 230 1.09 -40.14 -11.20
C GLY A 230 0.41 -39.34 -10.10
N VAL A 231 -0.88 -39.05 -10.27
CA VAL A 231 -1.65 -38.21 -9.35
C VAL A 231 -3.10 -38.72 -9.23
N LYS A 232 -3.77 -38.36 -8.13
CA LYS A 232 -5.20 -38.62 -7.93
C LYS A 232 -6.03 -38.05 -9.09
N ALA A 233 -6.99 -38.82 -9.61
CA ALA A 233 -7.86 -38.38 -10.69
C ALA A 233 -8.48 -36.99 -10.40
N GLY A 234 -8.43 -36.10 -11.39
CA GLY A 234 -8.87 -34.69 -11.29
C GLY A 234 -7.81 -33.72 -10.76
N ARG A 235 -6.58 -34.17 -10.48
CA ARG A 235 -5.44 -33.36 -10.05
C ARG A 235 -4.29 -33.34 -11.08
N GLU A 236 -4.55 -33.74 -12.31
CA GLU A 236 -3.56 -33.86 -13.41
C GLU A 236 -2.89 -32.51 -13.75
N PHE A 237 -3.53 -31.39 -13.42
CA PHE A 237 -2.96 -30.05 -13.56
C PHE A 237 -1.72 -29.80 -12.68
N LEU A 238 -1.47 -30.65 -11.67
CA LEU A 238 -0.27 -30.59 -10.83
C LEU A 238 0.97 -31.22 -11.49
N LEU A 239 0.78 -32.02 -12.54
CA LEU A 239 1.89 -32.60 -13.28
C LEU A 239 2.52 -31.51 -14.15
N GLU A 240 3.85 -31.44 -14.17
CA GLU A 240 4.56 -30.54 -15.09
C GLU A 240 4.10 -30.84 -16.51
N LYS A 241 3.62 -29.79 -17.21
CA LYS A 241 3.38 -29.89 -18.65
C LYS A 241 4.75 -30.00 -19.31
N THR A 242 5.03 -31.13 -19.93
CA THR A 242 6.22 -31.29 -20.78
C THR A 242 6.25 -30.11 -21.76
N PRO A 243 7.40 -29.42 -21.90
CA PRO A 243 7.54 -28.30 -22.85
C PRO A 243 7.26 -28.72 -24.29
#